data_AF-A0A8S9PZG1-F1
#
_entry.id   AF-A0A8S9PZG1-F1
#
_cell.length_a   1.000
_cell.length_b   1.000
_cell.length_c   1.000
_cell.angle_alpha   90.00
_cell.angle_beta   90.00
_cell.angle_gamma   90.00
#
_symmetry.space_group_name_H-M   'P 1'
#
loop_
_entity.id
_entity.type
_entity.pdbx_description
1 polymer ?
#
loop_
_entity_poly.entity_id
_entity_poly.type
_entity_poly.pdbx_seq_one_letter_code
_entity_poly.pdbx_strand_id
1 'polypeptide(L)'
;NSLWTLEPASSDSWAWKTILKLRPLALQFCNTVIGNDVTTRFWFDVWSPFGQLINYIGAGGPRALRVRKEAMVADVISGSSWSLPHPPMCPLCAALPETRDHLFISCPYTGDIWTQVFARCNPPSRMFVDWNELLSWIRTATSKRKVLLRKLASQAVIFHVWKQRNNLIHNA
;
A
#
# COMPACT_ATOMS: atom_id res chain seq x y z
N ASN A 1 -12.92 -22.30 14.70
CA ASN A 1 -11.82 -23.16 14.21
C ASN A 1 -12.07 -23.52 12.76
N SER A 2 -11.19 -23.07 11.86
CA SER A 2 -11.33 -23.31 10.42
C SER A 2 -10.75 -24.68 10.07
N LEU A 3 -11.37 -25.40 9.13
CA LEU A 3 -10.86 -26.68 8.61
C LEU A 3 -9.40 -26.56 8.17
N TRP A 4 -8.97 -25.40 7.70
CA TRP A 4 -7.64 -25.15 7.13
C TRP A 4 -6.55 -24.92 8.18
N THR A 5 -6.92 -24.62 9.43
CA THR A 5 -5.99 -24.26 10.52
C THR A 5 -5.87 -25.34 11.59
N LEU A 6 -6.52 -26.49 11.40
CA LEU A 6 -6.47 -27.59 12.35
C LEU A 6 -5.24 -28.47 12.08
N GLU A 7 -4.42 -28.68 13.11
CA GLU A 7 -3.34 -29.65 13.07
C GLU A 7 -3.87 -31.05 13.45
N PRO A 8 -3.45 -32.12 12.76
CA PRO A 8 -3.87 -33.48 13.09
C PRO A 8 -3.36 -33.89 14.47
N ALA A 9 -4.27 -34.27 15.36
CA ALA A 9 -3.93 -34.84 16.66
C ALA A 9 -3.66 -36.36 16.54
N SER A 10 -2.89 -36.90 17.49
CA SER A 10 -2.65 -38.35 17.56
C SER A 10 -3.96 -39.15 17.72
N SER A 11 -4.91 -38.61 18.48
CA SER A 11 -6.25 -39.14 18.71
C SER A 11 -7.20 -39.07 17.51
N ASP A 12 -6.84 -38.38 16.42
CA ASP A 12 -7.74 -38.21 15.29
C ASP A 12 -7.90 -39.49 14.47
N SER A 13 -9.10 -39.69 13.95
CA SER A 13 -9.44 -40.82 13.10
C SER A 13 -8.64 -40.81 11.80
N TRP A 14 -8.41 -42.00 11.24
CA TRP A 14 -7.69 -42.16 9.98
C TRP A 14 -8.37 -41.39 8.83
N ALA A 15 -9.70 -41.41 8.76
CA ALA A 15 -10.46 -40.68 7.76
C ALA A 15 -10.28 -39.16 7.88
N TRP A 16 -10.28 -38.62 9.10
CA TRP A 16 -10.04 -37.20 9.33
C TRP A 16 -8.63 -36.78 8.90
N LYS A 17 -7.60 -37.54 9.30
CA LYS A 17 -6.21 -37.30 8.87
C LYS A 17 -6.07 -37.33 7.34
N THR A 18 -6.80 -38.19 6.65
CA THR A 18 -6.84 -38.24 5.17
C THR A 18 -7.50 -36.99 4.58
N ILE A 19 -8.61 -36.52 5.15
CA ILE A 19 -9.26 -35.26 4.76
C ILE A 19 -8.31 -34.07 4.94
N LEU A 20 -7.56 -34.02 6.05
CA LEU A 20 -6.58 -32.95 6.28
C LEU A 20 -5.41 -32.98 5.26
N LYS A 21 -5.00 -34.18 4.82
CA LYS A 21 -3.95 -34.34 3.79
C LYS A 21 -4.41 -33.92 2.38
N LEU A 22 -5.71 -33.99 2.09
CA LEU A 22 -6.27 -33.60 0.80
C LEU A 22 -6.50 -32.09 0.65
N ARG A 23 -6.25 -31.30 1.71
CA ARG A 23 -6.42 -29.83 1.70
C ARG A 23 -5.75 -29.13 0.52
N PRO A 24 -4.47 -29.39 0.18
CA PRO A 24 -3.80 -28.68 -0.93
C PRO A 24 -4.41 -29.00 -2.29
N LEU A 25 -4.96 -30.20 -2.45
CA LEU A 25 -5.64 -30.63 -3.67
C LEU A 25 -7.03 -30.03 -3.77
N ALA A 26 -7.78 -30.01 -2.66
CA ALA A 26 -9.11 -29.39 -2.60
C ALA A 26 -9.10 -27.90 -2.98
N LEU A 27 -8.03 -27.17 -2.61
CA LEU A 27 -7.83 -25.76 -3.00
C LEU A 27 -7.81 -25.55 -4.53
N GLN A 28 -7.41 -26.55 -5.31
CA GLN A 28 -7.39 -26.47 -6.77
C GLN A 28 -8.77 -26.61 -7.41
N PHE A 29 -9.74 -27.17 -6.67
CA PHE A 29 -11.11 -27.42 -7.14
C PHE A 29 -12.14 -26.46 -6.52
N CYS A 30 -11.73 -25.65 -5.54
CA CYS A 30 -12.53 -24.56 -5.03
C CYS A 30 -12.57 -23.39 -6.03
N ASN A 31 -13.37 -23.52 -7.10
CA ASN A 31 -13.96 -22.35 -7.75
C ASN A 31 -15.03 -21.81 -6.79
N THR A 32 -14.60 -21.02 -5.82
CA THR A 32 -15.45 -20.60 -4.70
C THR A 32 -16.53 -19.66 -5.18
N VAL A 33 -17.76 -20.15 -5.29
CA VAL A 33 -18.95 -19.31 -5.12
C VAL A 33 -18.78 -18.65 -3.75
N ILE A 34 -18.57 -17.34 -3.74
CA ILE A 34 -18.38 -16.56 -2.50
C ILE A 34 -19.71 -16.62 -1.74
N GLY A 35 -19.86 -17.59 -0.84
CA GLY A 35 -20.95 -17.61 0.13
C GLY A 35 -20.69 -16.55 1.21
N ASN A 36 -21.73 -15.79 1.58
CA ASN A 36 -21.77 -14.70 2.57
C ASN A 36 -20.40 -14.03 2.85
N ASP A 37 -19.97 -13.27 1.84
CA ASP A 37 -18.88 -12.29 1.81
C ASP A 37 -18.67 -11.45 3.09
N VAL A 38 -19.71 -11.24 3.89
CA VAL A 38 -19.70 -10.45 5.14
C VAL A 38 -19.04 -11.13 6.36
N THR A 39 -18.78 -12.44 6.33
CA THR A 39 -18.15 -13.16 7.48
C THR A 39 -16.74 -13.69 7.19
N THR A 40 -16.34 -13.67 5.93
CA THR A 40 -15.07 -14.23 5.47
C THR A 40 -13.98 -13.17 5.62
N ARG A 41 -12.92 -13.46 6.37
CA ARG A 41 -11.82 -12.52 6.60
C ARG A 41 -10.90 -12.44 5.39
N PHE A 42 -10.74 -11.23 4.87
CA PHE A 42 -9.97 -10.95 3.65
C PHE A 42 -8.52 -11.46 3.71
N TRP A 43 -7.85 -11.30 4.85
CA TRP A 43 -6.43 -11.65 4.98
C TRP A 43 -6.18 -13.10 5.43
N PHE A 44 -7.06 -13.65 6.26
CA PHE A 44 -6.79 -14.84 7.06
C PHE A 44 -7.58 -16.08 6.62
N ASP A 45 -8.67 -15.90 5.89
CA ASP A 45 -9.45 -17.03 5.38
C ASP A 45 -9.04 -17.36 3.93
N VAL A 46 -9.28 -18.60 3.52
CA VAL A 46 -8.92 -19.08 2.17
C VAL A 46 -10.11 -18.91 1.25
N TRP A 47 -10.24 -17.70 0.70
CA TRP A 47 -11.27 -17.35 -0.27
C TRP A 47 -10.70 -17.05 -1.66
N SER A 48 -9.37 -16.97 -1.78
CA SER A 48 -8.64 -16.75 -3.01
C SER A 48 -7.88 -18.01 -3.44
N PRO A 49 -7.59 -18.19 -4.75
CA PRO A 49 -6.79 -19.32 -5.23
C PRO A 49 -5.34 -19.29 -4.70
N PHE A 50 -4.91 -18.15 -4.15
CA PHE A 50 -3.59 -17.98 -3.55
C PHE A 50 -3.53 -18.42 -2.07
N GLY A 51 -4.60 -19.01 -1.55
CA GLY A 51 -4.72 -19.33 -0.15
C GLY A 51 -5.00 -18.08 0.69
N GLN A 52 -4.40 -18.01 1.88
CA GLN A 52 -4.48 -16.84 2.75
C GLN A 52 -3.59 -15.73 2.19
N LEU A 53 -4.20 -14.58 1.89
CA LEU A 53 -3.48 -13.46 1.30
C LEU A 53 -2.36 -12.92 2.20
N ILE A 54 -2.48 -13.06 3.52
CA ILE A 54 -1.42 -12.61 4.44
C ILE A 54 -0.12 -13.41 4.28
N ASN A 55 -0.22 -14.70 3.95
CA ASN A 55 0.94 -15.57 3.73
C ASN A 55 1.49 -15.42 2.31
N TYR A 56 0.60 -15.19 1.34
CA TYR A 56 0.98 -15.00 -0.06
C TYR A 56 1.64 -13.64 -0.32
N ILE A 57 1.06 -12.56 0.18
CA ILE A 57 1.56 -11.18 -0.01
C ILE A 57 2.61 -10.83 1.07
N GLY A 58 2.52 -11.45 2.24
CA GLY A 58 3.38 -11.20 3.39
C GLY A 58 2.85 -10.15 4.36
N ALA A 59 3.54 -9.98 5.49
CA ALA A 59 3.11 -9.12 6.61
C ALA A 59 2.91 -7.63 6.24
N GLY A 60 3.50 -7.17 5.13
CA GLY A 60 3.33 -5.82 4.60
C GLY A 60 2.02 -5.61 3.80
N GLY A 61 1.33 -6.69 3.43
CA GLY A 61 0.12 -6.68 2.60
C GLY A 61 -0.98 -5.73 3.09
N PRO A 62 -1.40 -5.79 4.37
CA PRO A 62 -2.42 -4.89 4.92
C PRO A 62 -2.11 -3.40 4.71
N ARG A 63 -0.85 -3.02 4.87
CA ARG A 63 -0.40 -1.64 4.64
C ARG A 63 -0.34 -1.30 3.16
N ALA A 64 0.15 -2.21 2.33
CA ALA A 64 0.32 -2.00 0.90
C ALA A 64 -1.02 -1.86 0.17
N LEU A 65 -2.00 -2.71 0.49
CA LEU A 65 -3.34 -2.67 -0.09
C LEU A 65 -4.30 -1.74 0.67
N ARG A 66 -3.86 -1.16 1.79
CA ARG A 66 -4.66 -0.30 2.68
C ARG A 66 -5.93 -1.00 3.21
N VAL A 67 -5.92 -2.33 3.24
CA VAL A 67 -7.01 -3.15 3.79
C VAL A 67 -6.65 -3.54 5.22
N ARG A 68 -7.51 -3.19 6.19
CA ARG A 68 -7.32 -3.55 7.61
C ARG A 68 -7.19 -5.07 7.76
N LYS A 69 -6.44 -5.53 8.77
CA LYS A 69 -6.25 -6.96 9.02
C LYS A 69 -7.58 -7.66 9.30
N GLU A 70 -8.50 -6.93 9.91
CA GLU A 70 -9.82 -7.37 10.33
C GLU A 70 -10.88 -7.24 9.23
N ALA A 71 -10.51 -6.77 8.03
CA ALA A 71 -11.44 -6.57 6.94
C ALA A 71 -12.05 -7.91 6.46
N MET A 72 -13.31 -7.85 6.08
CA MET A 72 -14.03 -8.94 5.44
C MET A 72 -13.90 -8.87 3.93
N VAL A 73 -14.18 -9.97 3.23
CA VAL A 73 -14.19 -10.00 1.77
C VAL A 73 -15.21 -9.01 1.20
N ALA A 74 -16.40 -8.89 1.82
CA ALA A 74 -17.42 -7.90 1.45
C ALA A 74 -16.96 -6.44 1.56
N ASP A 75 -15.98 -6.14 2.43
CA ASP A 75 -15.46 -4.77 2.56
C ASP A 75 -14.59 -4.37 1.35
N VAL A 76 -14.11 -5.36 0.58
CA VAL A 76 -13.04 -5.18 -0.42
C VAL A 76 -13.44 -5.71 -1.80
N ILE A 77 -14.49 -6.51 -1.90
CA ILE A 77 -15.01 -7.07 -3.14
C ILE A 77 -16.51 -6.86 -3.18
N SER A 78 -16.97 -6.28 -4.30
CA SER A 78 -18.38 -6.15 -4.62
C SER A 78 -18.65 -6.91 -5.93
N GLY A 79 -19.37 -8.03 -5.85
CA GLY A 79 -19.60 -8.92 -6.98
C GLY A 79 -18.30 -9.53 -7.52
N SER A 80 -17.94 -9.18 -8.76
CA SER A 80 -16.70 -9.63 -9.42
C SER A 80 -15.59 -8.58 -9.44
N SER A 81 -15.76 -7.47 -8.70
CA SER A 81 -14.84 -6.32 -8.76
C SER A 81 -14.21 -6.02 -7.40
N TRP A 82 -12.94 -5.63 -7.44
CA TRP A 82 -12.19 -5.16 -6.27
C TRP A 82 -12.60 -3.72 -5.93
N SER A 83 -13.11 -3.50 -4.72
CA SER A 83 -13.39 -2.20 -4.11
C SER A 83 -12.37 -1.90 -3.01
N LEU A 84 -11.09 -1.86 -3.39
CA LEU A 84 -10.02 -1.48 -2.45
C LEU A 84 -10.27 -0.03 -1.97
N PRO A 85 -9.96 0.28 -0.70
CA PRO A 85 -10.09 1.64 -0.21
C PRO A 85 -9.26 2.58 -1.10
N HIS A 86 -9.94 3.60 -1.62
CA HIS A 86 -9.32 4.66 -2.40
C HIS A 86 -8.12 5.23 -1.62
N PRO A 87 -7.07 5.72 -2.31
CA PRO A 87 -6.06 6.50 -1.61
C PRO A 87 -6.75 7.58 -0.80
N PRO A 88 -6.50 7.67 0.52
CA PRO A 88 -7.16 8.68 1.32
C PRO A 88 -6.85 10.05 0.69
N MET A 89 -7.77 10.98 0.82
CA MET A 89 -7.51 12.36 0.47
C MET A 89 -6.18 12.79 1.11
N CYS A 90 -5.37 13.52 0.35
CA CYS A 90 -4.07 13.96 0.79
C CYS A 90 -4.21 14.69 2.13
N PRO A 91 -3.56 14.23 3.21
CA PRO A 91 -3.76 14.81 4.54
C PRO A 91 -3.23 16.24 4.64
N LEU A 92 -2.38 16.67 3.72
CA LEU A 92 -1.80 18.01 3.70
C LEU A 92 -2.72 19.06 3.06
N CYS A 93 -3.49 18.69 2.02
CA CYS A 93 -4.32 19.65 1.28
C CYS A 93 -5.82 19.31 1.27
N ALA A 94 -6.17 18.08 1.67
CA ALA A 94 -7.53 17.54 1.65
C ALA A 94 -8.29 17.68 0.32
N ALA A 95 -7.58 17.89 -0.81
CA ALA A 95 -8.19 18.24 -2.10
C ALA A 95 -8.07 17.16 -3.18
N LEU A 96 -7.01 16.34 -3.15
CA LEU A 96 -6.77 15.29 -4.14
C LEU A 96 -6.37 13.97 -3.45
N PRO A 97 -6.54 12.80 -4.11
CA PRO A 97 -6.08 11.53 -3.59
C PRO A 97 -4.57 11.52 -3.28
N GLU A 98 -4.17 10.92 -2.15
CA GLU A 98 -2.77 10.77 -1.78
C GLU A 98 -2.05 9.79 -2.72
N THR A 99 -1.26 10.32 -3.64
CA THR A 99 -0.27 9.58 -4.44
C THR A 99 1.15 10.04 -4.11
N ARG A 100 2.19 9.31 -4.51
CA ARG A 100 3.59 9.76 -4.34
C ARG A 100 3.80 11.12 -4.99
N ASP A 101 3.37 11.25 -6.23
CA ASP A 101 3.61 12.45 -7.03
C ASP A 101 2.79 13.62 -6.49
N HIS A 102 1.55 13.38 -6.09
CA HIS A 102 0.78 14.41 -5.40
C HIS A 102 1.44 14.82 -4.08
N LEU A 103 1.67 13.87 -3.16
CA LEU A 103 2.18 14.16 -1.83
C LEU A 103 3.51 14.93 -1.84
N PHE A 104 4.46 14.51 -2.68
CA PHE A 104 5.82 15.02 -2.66
C PHE A 104 6.12 16.09 -3.71
N ILE A 105 5.26 16.25 -4.72
CA ILE A 105 5.54 17.11 -5.86
C ILE A 105 4.42 18.15 -6.07
N SER A 106 3.21 17.70 -6.42
CA SER A 106 2.16 18.60 -6.91
C SER A 106 1.13 19.06 -5.87
N CYS A 107 1.20 18.57 -4.63
CA CYS A 107 0.38 19.06 -3.52
C CYS A 107 0.66 20.55 -3.26
N PRO A 108 -0.36 21.42 -3.14
CA PRO A 108 -0.15 22.85 -2.89
C PRO A 108 0.78 23.15 -1.71
N TYR A 109 0.56 22.47 -0.57
CA TYR A 109 1.43 22.57 0.61
C TYR A 109 2.90 22.26 0.28
N THR A 110 3.15 21.20 -0.49
CA THR A 110 4.50 20.80 -0.88
C THR A 110 5.08 21.71 -1.96
N GLY A 111 4.23 22.24 -2.84
CA GLY A 111 4.59 23.24 -3.86
C GLY A 111 5.15 24.52 -3.26
N ASP A 112 4.59 25.00 -2.14
CA ASP A 112 5.12 26.17 -1.42
C ASP A 112 6.53 25.92 -0.86
N ILE A 113 6.78 24.71 -0.36
CA ILE A 113 8.12 24.30 0.10
C ILE A 113 9.10 24.27 -1.08
N TRP A 114 8.70 23.68 -2.21
CA TRP A 114 9.53 23.64 -3.42
C TRP A 114 9.85 25.04 -3.95
N THR A 115 8.90 25.97 -3.91
CA THR A 115 9.13 27.38 -4.27
C THR A 115 10.27 27.98 -3.45
N GLN A 116 10.29 27.76 -2.13
CA GLN A 116 11.37 28.23 -1.26
C GLN A 116 12.72 27.55 -1.53
N VAL A 117 12.71 26.27 -1.89
CA VAL A 117 13.93 25.53 -2.27
C VAL A 117 14.47 26.05 -3.59
N PHE A 118 13.63 26.26 -4.59
CA PHE A 118 14.03 26.73 -5.92
C PHE A 118 14.62 28.14 -5.90
N ALA A 119 14.11 29.02 -5.03
CA ALA A 119 14.71 30.34 -4.79
C ALA A 119 16.19 30.25 -4.35
N ARG A 120 16.62 29.12 -3.76
CA ARG A 120 17.98 28.91 -3.23
C ARG A 120 18.81 27.91 -4.05
N CYS A 121 18.19 27.07 -4.88
CA CYS A 121 18.82 25.88 -5.47
C CYS A 121 18.81 25.85 -7.01
N ASN A 122 18.83 27.02 -7.66
CA ASN A 122 18.72 27.18 -9.12
C ASN A 122 17.38 26.64 -9.66
N PRO A 123 16.38 27.52 -9.82
CA PRO A 123 15.02 27.12 -10.13
C PRO A 123 14.93 26.37 -11.46
N PRO A 124 14.02 25.37 -11.57
CA PRO A 124 13.59 24.85 -12.87
C PRO A 124 12.75 25.90 -13.61
N SER A 125 12.61 25.75 -14.94
CA SER A 125 11.78 26.65 -15.75
C SER A 125 10.29 26.58 -15.42
N ARG A 126 9.84 25.46 -14.85
CA ARG A 126 8.48 25.26 -14.33
C ARG A 126 8.49 24.38 -13.10
N MET A 127 7.44 24.47 -12.30
CA MET A 127 7.21 23.54 -11.20
C MET A 127 7.11 22.10 -11.73
N PHE A 128 7.59 21.16 -10.92
CA PHE A 128 7.49 19.74 -11.22
C PHE A 128 6.02 19.29 -11.15
N VAL A 129 5.61 18.41 -12.06
CA VAL A 129 4.30 17.76 -11.98
C VAL A 129 4.38 16.30 -11.53
N ASP A 130 5.56 15.67 -11.67
CA ASP A 130 5.78 14.28 -11.30
C ASP A 130 7.19 14.02 -10.74
N TRP A 131 7.42 12.77 -10.34
CA TRP A 131 8.71 12.34 -9.79
C TRP A 131 9.86 12.34 -10.82
N ASN A 132 9.55 12.13 -12.10
CA ASN A 132 10.57 12.05 -13.16
C ASN A 132 11.19 13.42 -13.41
N GLU A 133 10.38 14.48 -13.36
CA GLU A 133 10.84 15.85 -13.48
C GLU A 133 11.75 16.27 -12.32
N LEU A 134 11.43 15.85 -11.09
CA LEU A 134 12.33 16.03 -9.95
C LEU A 134 13.69 15.35 -10.19
N LEU A 135 13.68 14.09 -10.62
CA LEU A 135 14.92 13.35 -10.92
C LEU A 135 15.70 13.99 -12.07
N SER A 136 15.01 14.47 -13.10
CA SER A 136 15.60 15.19 -14.23
C SER A 136 16.28 16.48 -13.77
N TRP A 137 15.60 17.30 -12.97
CA TRP A 137 16.18 18.53 -12.41
C TRP A 137 17.41 18.24 -11.55
N ILE A 138 17.42 17.18 -10.73
CA ILE A 138 18.62 16.80 -9.98
C ILE A 138 19.79 16.48 -10.92
N ARG A 139 19.54 15.73 -11.99
CA ARG A 139 20.58 15.24 -12.93
C ARG A 139 21.10 16.30 -13.90
N THR A 140 20.28 17.27 -14.27
CA THR A 140 20.62 18.34 -15.22
C THR A 140 21.50 19.46 -14.64
N ALA A 141 21.91 19.35 -13.37
CA ALA A 141 22.84 20.30 -12.79
C ALA A 141 24.20 20.26 -13.49
N THR A 142 24.74 21.44 -13.80
CA THR A 142 26.00 21.59 -14.56
C THR A 142 27.26 21.18 -13.79
N SER A 143 27.18 20.93 -12.48
CA SER A 143 28.34 20.52 -11.67
C SER A 143 27.99 19.50 -10.59
N LYS A 144 28.96 18.65 -10.22
CA LYS A 144 28.82 17.64 -9.16
C LYS A 144 28.37 18.24 -7.82
N ARG A 145 28.88 19.43 -7.47
CA ARG A 145 28.48 20.16 -6.25
C ARG A 145 27.00 20.55 -6.28
N LYS A 146 26.50 21.05 -7.42
CA LYS A 146 25.08 21.40 -7.59
C LYS A 146 24.19 20.16 -7.58
N VAL A 147 24.62 19.05 -8.19
CA VAL A 147 23.90 17.76 -8.11
C VAL A 147 23.77 17.31 -6.65
N LEU A 148 24.85 17.37 -5.88
CA LEU A 148 24.81 17.00 -4.46
C LEU A 148 23.86 17.91 -3.67
N LEU A 149 23.93 19.22 -3.87
CA LEU A 149 23.03 20.17 -3.24
C LEU A 149 21.56 19.87 -3.56
N ARG A 150 21.22 19.64 -4.84
CA ARG A 150 19.85 19.30 -5.27
C ARG A 150 19.37 17.98 -4.66
N LYS A 151 20.24 16.97 -4.57
CA LYS A 151 19.92 15.70 -3.89
C LYS A 151 19.58 15.91 -2.41
N LEU A 152 20.45 16.63 -1.68
CA LEU A 152 20.26 16.90 -0.25
C LEU A 152 18.98 17.71 0.00
N ALA A 153 18.76 18.77 -0.79
CA ALA A 153 17.54 19.57 -0.69
C ALA A 153 16.29 18.72 -0.94
N SER A 154 16.31 17.88 -1.98
CA SER A 154 15.19 17.00 -2.31
C SER A 154 14.93 15.98 -1.20
N GLN A 155 15.98 15.34 -0.69
CA GLN A 155 15.87 14.39 0.42
C GLN A 155 15.30 15.05 1.67
N ALA A 156 15.74 16.26 2.00
CA ALA A 156 15.21 17.02 3.13
C ALA A 156 13.71 17.33 2.96
N VAL A 157 13.30 17.83 1.79
CA VAL A 157 11.89 18.10 1.49
C VAL A 157 11.05 16.84 1.64
N ILE A 158 11.45 15.75 0.99
CA ILE A 158 10.72 14.47 1.03
C ILE A 158 10.60 13.97 2.48
N PHE A 159 11.70 14.00 3.24
CA PHE A 159 11.72 13.56 4.63
C PHE A 159 10.76 14.37 5.50
N HIS A 160 10.83 15.71 5.42
CA HIS A 160 10.00 16.59 6.24
C HIS A 160 8.52 16.57 5.84
N VAL A 161 8.21 16.47 4.54
CA VAL A 161 6.84 16.29 4.05
C VAL A 161 6.27 14.96 4.54
N TRP A 162 7.03 13.86 4.44
CA TRP A 162 6.61 12.56 4.95
C TRP A 162 6.40 12.57 6.47
N LYS A 163 7.30 13.21 7.20
CA LYS A 163 7.17 13.38 8.66
C LYS A 163 5.90 14.15 9.02
N GLN A 164 5.62 15.26 8.33
CA GLN A 164 4.42 16.06 8.58
C GLN A 164 3.14 15.28 8.25
N ARG A 165 3.12 14.58 7.11
CA ARG A 165 2.02 13.68 6.73
C ARG A 165 1.75 12.63 7.81
N ASN A 166 2.79 12.02 8.37
CA ASN A 166 2.62 11.03 9.43
C ASN A 166 2.13 11.64 10.74
N ASN A 167 2.59 12.85 11.10
CA ASN A 167 2.07 13.57 12.25
C ASN A 167 0.56 13.79 12.13
N LEU A 168 0.07 14.21 10.97
CA LEU A 168 -1.36 14.45 10.73
C LEU A 168 -2.22 13.17 10.76
N ILE A 169 -1.63 12.00 10.51
CA ILE A 169 -2.38 10.74 10.48
C ILE A 169 -2.34 10.00 11.82
N HIS A 170 -1.25 10.14 12.58
CA HIS A 170 -1.02 9.34 13.78
C HIS A 170 -1.05 10.14 15.07
N ASN A 171 -0.86 11.47 15.01
CA ASN A 171 -0.74 12.35 16.18
C ASN A 171 -1.75 13.52 16.14
N ALA A 172 -2.75 13.46 15.26
CA ALA A 172 -3.83 14.45 15.18
C ALA A 172 -4.93 14.17 16.19
#